data_AF-A0A940NSJ5-F1
#
_entry.id   AF-A0A940NSJ5-F1
#
_cell.length_a   1.000
_cell.length_b   1.000
_cell.length_c   1.000
_cell.angle_alpha   90.00
_cell.angle_beta   90.00
_cell.angle_gamma   90.00
#
_symmetry.space_group_name_H-M   'P 1'
#
loop_
_entity.id
_entity.type
_entity.pdbx_description
1 polymer ?
#
loop_
_entity_poly.entity_id
_entity_poly.type
_entity_poly.pdbx_seq_one_letter_code
_entity_poly.pdbx_strand_id
1 'polypeptide(L)'
;MRNRKILGMITAICLLSGSAIAPFSAFAEDSAAPLIGDANLDQMVDVADAVLIARYYAEDATANLTDAGKKNADVNTDGNVDNRDLLQIMEFIARKRTSFTAEK
;
A
#
# COMPACT_ATOMS: atom_id res chain seq x y z
N MET A 1 3.68 -12.92 -39.65
CA MET A 1 4.27 -14.15 -39.06
C MET A 1 4.32 -13.94 -37.56
N ARG A 2 3.39 -14.57 -36.83
CA ARG A 2 3.60 -15.78 -35.99
C ARG A 2 4.53 -15.52 -34.81
N ASN A 3 4.25 -15.81 -33.54
CA ASN A 3 3.19 -16.52 -32.82
C ASN A 3 3.57 -16.29 -31.33
N ARG A 4 2.74 -15.78 -30.43
CA ARG A 4 1.68 -16.53 -29.73
C ARG A 4 2.04 -18.00 -29.54
N LYS A 5 3.01 -18.31 -28.68
CA LYS A 5 3.10 -19.65 -28.08
C LYS A 5 2.16 -19.70 -26.88
N ILE A 6 0.88 -19.74 -27.23
CA ILE A 6 -0.17 -20.32 -26.40
C ILE A 6 0.21 -21.79 -26.19
N LEU A 7 -0.27 -22.35 -25.09
CA LEU A 7 -0.78 -23.71 -25.05
C LEU A 7 0.27 -24.82 -24.81
N GLY A 8 0.60 -24.96 -23.53
CA GLY A 8 1.17 -26.15 -22.92
C GLY A 8 1.49 -25.77 -21.49
N MET A 9 0.64 -26.03 -20.51
CA MET A 9 0.56 -27.37 -19.92
C MET A 9 -0.59 -27.39 -18.89
N ILE A 10 -1.84 -27.54 -19.35
CA ILE A 10 -3.00 -27.78 -18.46
C ILE A 10 -3.18 -29.29 -18.16
N THR A 11 -2.42 -30.20 -18.74
CA THR A 11 -2.69 -31.65 -18.55
C THR A 11 -1.45 -32.46 -18.24
N ALA A 12 -1.12 -32.53 -16.95
CA ALA A 12 -0.50 -33.69 -16.30
C ALA A 12 -0.70 -33.49 -14.79
N ILE A 13 -1.87 -33.85 -14.23
CA ILE A 13 -2.05 -35.16 -13.59
C ILE A 13 -0.70 -35.70 -13.11
N CYS A 14 -0.17 -35.07 -12.05
CA CYS A 14 0.79 -35.73 -11.17
C CYS A 14 -0.02 -36.58 -10.18
N LEU A 15 -0.59 -37.67 -10.70
CA LEU A 15 -0.82 -38.84 -9.88
C LEU A 15 0.48 -39.63 -9.90
N LEU A 16 0.93 -39.97 -8.69
CA LEU A 16 1.99 -40.91 -8.33
C LEU A 16 3.28 -40.26 -7.83
N SER A 17 3.59 -40.62 -6.59
CA SER A 17 4.83 -40.45 -5.83
C SER A 17 5.19 -39.06 -5.28
N GLY A 18 4.56 -38.76 -4.13
CA GLY A 18 5.28 -38.37 -2.91
C GLY A 18 6.48 -37.43 -3.05
N SER A 19 6.22 -36.14 -3.14
CA SER A 19 7.07 -35.11 -2.54
C SER A 19 6.17 -33.91 -2.27
N ALA A 20 6.10 -33.50 -1.00
CA ALA A 20 5.21 -32.45 -0.54
C ALA A 20 5.53 -31.15 -1.30
N ILE A 21 4.61 -30.75 -2.17
CA ILE A 21 4.57 -29.40 -2.70
C ILE A 21 4.17 -28.53 -1.51
N ALA A 22 5.13 -27.79 -0.95
CA ALA A 22 4.84 -26.79 0.07
C ALA A 22 3.77 -25.84 -0.50
N PRO A 23 2.76 -25.45 0.30
CA PRO A 23 1.77 -24.50 -0.17
C PRO A 23 2.51 -23.21 -0.54
N PHE A 24 2.30 -22.73 -1.77
CA PHE A 24 2.64 -21.36 -2.15
C PHE A 24 1.91 -20.47 -1.14
N SER A 25 2.69 -19.88 -0.22
CA SER A 25 2.17 -19.09 0.88
C SER A 25 1.26 -18.03 0.28
N ALA A 26 -0.04 -18.14 0.55
CA ALA A 26 -1.00 -17.13 0.17
C ALA A 26 -0.51 -15.83 0.82
N PHE A 27 -0.14 -14.85 0.00
CA PHE A 27 -0.07 -13.47 0.46
C PHE A 27 -1.48 -13.13 0.91
N ALA A 28 -1.71 -13.21 2.21
CA ALA A 28 -2.83 -12.55 2.83
C ALA A 28 -2.56 -11.06 2.59
N GLU A 29 -3.11 -10.51 1.51
CA GLU A 29 -3.44 -9.09 1.52
C GLU A 29 -4.47 -8.94 2.63
N ASP A 30 -3.98 -8.54 3.80
CA ASP A 30 -4.82 -8.02 4.86
C ASP A 30 -5.50 -6.79 4.28
N SER A 31 -6.67 -7.02 3.69
CA SER A 31 -7.52 -5.99 3.11
C SER A 31 -8.20 -5.26 4.26
N ALA A 32 -7.38 -4.61 5.09
CA ALA A 32 -7.84 -3.60 6.00
C ALA A 32 -8.57 -2.54 5.18
N ALA A 33 -9.75 -2.13 5.65
CA ALA A 33 -10.52 -1.11 4.96
C ALA A 33 -9.65 0.15 4.81
N PRO A 34 -9.61 0.77 3.61
CA PRO A 34 -8.77 1.94 3.39
C PRO A 34 -9.18 3.07 4.33
N LEU A 35 -8.21 3.59 5.10
CA LEU A 35 -8.37 4.71 6.02
C LEU A 35 -7.52 5.87 5.52
N ILE A 36 -8.17 6.97 5.13
CA ILE A 36 -7.46 8.17 4.68
C ILE A 36 -6.62 8.72 5.84
N GLY A 37 -5.34 8.97 5.60
CA GLY A 37 -4.35 9.41 6.58
C GLY A 37 -3.52 8.27 7.20
N ASP A 38 -3.90 7.01 7.02
CA ASP A 38 -3.20 5.82 7.53
C ASP A 38 -2.20 5.30 6.48
N ALA A 39 -0.96 5.79 6.57
CA ALA A 39 0.09 5.50 5.63
C ALA A 39 0.76 4.15 5.88
N ASN A 40 0.78 3.69 7.14
CA ASN A 40 1.41 2.45 7.56
C ASN A 40 0.46 1.22 7.55
N LEU A 41 -0.84 1.44 7.32
CA LEU A 41 -1.93 0.46 7.28
C LEU A 41 -2.23 -0.20 8.63
N ASP A 42 -2.07 0.51 9.75
CA ASP A 42 -2.34 0.00 11.10
C ASP A 42 -3.75 0.32 11.62
N GLN A 43 -4.60 0.91 10.78
CA GLN A 43 -5.97 1.36 11.06
C GLN A 43 -6.07 2.50 12.08
N MET A 44 -4.97 3.20 12.32
CA MET A 44 -4.92 4.41 13.12
C MET A 44 -4.35 5.55 12.27
N VAL A 45 -4.66 6.79 12.65
CA VAL A 45 -4.07 7.97 12.02
C VAL A 45 -3.32 8.69 13.12
N ASP A 46 -2.01 8.51 13.15
CA ASP A 46 -1.16 9.02 14.22
C ASP A 46 0.20 9.53 13.73
N VAL A 47 1.10 9.82 14.68
CA VAL A 47 2.41 10.40 14.38
C VAL A 47 3.30 9.43 13.59
N ALA A 48 3.09 8.11 13.68
CA ALA A 48 3.82 7.13 12.90
C ALA A 48 3.58 7.30 11.40
N ASP A 49 2.34 7.59 10.99
CA ASP A 49 2.00 7.89 9.59
C ASP A 49 2.74 9.13 9.10
N ALA A 50 2.69 10.21 9.90
CA ALA A 50 3.36 11.46 9.58
C ALA A 50 4.88 11.25 9.45
N VAL A 51 5.49 10.47 10.35
CA VAL A 51 6.93 10.15 10.27
C VAL A 51 7.25 9.31 9.04
N LEU A 52 6.40 8.33 8.69
CA LEU A 52 6.59 7.49 7.52
C LEU A 52 6.53 8.31 6.23
N ILE A 53 5.55 9.20 6.10
CA ILE A 53 5.41 10.12 4.96
C ILE A 53 6.60 11.08 4.89
N ALA A 54 7.02 11.67 6.01
CA ALA A 54 8.16 12.58 6.04
C ALA A 54 9.47 11.91 5.58
N ARG A 55 9.69 10.66 6.01
CA ARG A 55 10.86 9.87 5.60
C ARG A 55 10.78 9.45 4.13
N TYR A 56 9.60 9.05 3.67
CA TYR A 56 9.35 8.76 2.26
C TYR A 56 9.63 9.98 1.38
N TYR A 57 9.13 11.17 1.77
CA TYR A 57 9.38 12.42 1.07
C TYR A 57 10.86 12.84 1.09
N ALA A 58 11.58 12.52 2.16
CA ALA A 58 13.03 12.72 2.26
C ALA A 58 13.85 11.67 1.48
N GLU A 59 13.21 10.80 0.70
CA GLU A 59 13.83 9.72 -0.08
C GLU A 59 14.68 8.75 0.77
N ASP A 60 14.28 8.51 2.02
CA ASP A 60 14.88 7.48 2.87
C ASP A 60 14.63 6.10 2.26
N ALA A 61 15.70 5.42 1.84
CA ALA A 61 15.66 4.10 1.20
C ALA A 61 14.93 3.02 2.01
N THR A 62 14.76 3.21 3.32
CA THR A 62 14.06 2.27 4.20
C THR A 62 12.59 2.61 4.42
N ALA A 63 12.15 3.82 4.07
CA ALA A 63 10.78 4.27 4.20
C ALA A 63 10.05 4.10 2.86
N ASN A 64 9.54 2.89 2.62
CA ASN A 64 8.77 2.60 1.41
C ASN A 64 7.29 2.45 1.75
N LEU A 65 6.44 3.17 1.02
CA LEU A 65 4.98 3.06 1.11
C LEU A 65 4.48 1.99 0.13
N THR A 66 3.58 1.13 0.60
CA THR A 66 2.82 0.22 -0.27
C THR A 66 1.87 1.02 -1.17
N ASP A 67 1.34 0.42 -2.24
CA ASP A 67 0.40 1.11 -3.12
C ASP A 67 -0.90 1.52 -2.39
N ALA A 68 -1.33 0.74 -1.39
CA ALA A 68 -2.43 1.10 -0.50
C ALA A 68 -2.05 2.24 0.46
N GLY A 69 -0.86 2.16 1.08
CA GLY A 69 -0.35 3.22 1.95
C GLY A 69 -0.19 4.55 1.23
N LYS A 70 0.23 4.55 -0.05
CA LYS A 70 0.30 5.76 -0.88
C LYS A 70 -1.08 6.39 -1.11
N LYS A 71 -2.11 5.59 -1.38
CA LYS A 71 -3.48 6.09 -1.57
C LYS A 71 -4.07 6.67 -0.28
N ASN A 72 -3.73 6.10 0.86
CA ASN A 72 -4.17 6.61 2.14
C ASN A 72 -3.38 7.86 2.56
N ALA A 73 -2.08 7.91 2.24
CA ALA A 73 -1.21 9.05 2.52
C ALA A 73 -1.52 10.28 1.65
N ASP A 74 -2.00 10.10 0.42
CA ASP A 74 -2.48 11.16 -0.48
C ASP A 74 -3.86 11.67 -0.01
N VAL A 75 -3.85 12.51 1.04
CA VAL A 75 -5.05 13.03 1.68
C VAL A 75 -5.63 14.23 0.95
N ASN A 76 -4.79 14.93 0.17
CA ASN A 76 -5.23 16.03 -0.69
C ASN A 76 -5.69 15.55 -2.08
N THR A 77 -5.54 14.27 -2.39
CA THR A 77 -5.95 13.62 -3.65
C THR A 77 -5.33 14.25 -4.90
N ASP A 78 -4.11 14.78 -4.79
CA ASP A 78 -3.39 15.39 -5.92
C ASP A 78 -2.58 14.35 -6.73
N GLY A 79 -2.53 13.10 -6.25
CA GLY A 79 -1.84 11.98 -6.88
C GLY A 79 -0.37 11.84 -6.48
N ASN A 80 0.15 12.74 -5.63
CA ASN A 80 1.49 12.68 -5.07
C ASN A 80 1.39 12.57 -3.54
N VAL A 81 2.44 12.04 -2.93
CA VAL A 81 2.56 12.01 -1.46
C VAL A 81 3.68 12.97 -1.10
N ASP A 82 3.31 14.14 -0.57
CA ASP A 82 4.26 15.22 -0.30
C ASP A 82 4.06 15.92 1.06
N ASN A 83 4.74 17.06 1.26
CA ASN A 83 4.66 17.83 2.50
C ASN A 83 3.26 18.41 2.79
N ARG A 84 2.41 18.58 1.77
CA ARG A 84 1.04 19.09 1.93
C ARG A 84 0.18 18.05 2.63
N ASP A 85 0.30 16.78 2.23
CA ASP A 85 -0.36 15.67 2.89
C ASP A 85 0.11 15.53 4.34
N LEU A 86 1.42 15.58 4.53
CA LEU A 86 2.05 15.54 5.85
C LEU A 86 1.49 16.63 6.77
N LEU A 87 1.36 17.85 6.26
CA LEU A 87 0.83 18.98 7.03
C LEU A 87 -0.64 18.78 7.40
N GLN A 88 -1.47 18.28 6.48
CA GLN A 88 -2.88 18.00 6.77
C GLN A 88 -3.04 16.88 7.82
N ILE A 89 -2.23 15.82 7.74
CA ILE A 89 -2.22 14.73 8.73
C ILE A 89 -1.76 15.26 10.10
N MET A 90 -0.70 16.05 10.16
CA MET A 90 -0.26 16.67 11.42
C MET A 90 -1.32 17.63 12.01
N GLU A 91 -2.01 18.42 11.19
CA GLU A 91 -3.12 19.26 11.62
C GLU A 91 -4.28 18.45 12.18
N PHE A 92 -4.59 17.30 11.56
CA PHE A 92 -5.62 16.38 12.03
C PHE A 92 -5.26 15.77 13.39
N ILE A 93 -4.03 15.27 13.54
CA ILE A 93 -3.52 14.73 14.81
C ILE A 93 -3.53 15.79 15.92
N ALA A 94 -3.13 17.03 15.59
CA ALA A 94 -3.16 18.16 16.50
C ALA A 94 -4.58 18.69 16.81
N ARG A 95 -5.63 18.06 16.27
CA ARG A 95 -7.04 18.46 16.38
C ARG A 95 -7.30 19.89 15.90
N LYS A 96 -6.44 20.41 15.02
CA LYS A 96 -6.67 21.69 14.34
C LYS A 96 -7.70 21.57 13.22
N ARG A 97 -7.94 20.34 12.76
CA ARG A 97 -8.83 19.97 11.66
C ARG A 97 -9.57 18.69 12.01
N THR A 98 -10.80 18.54 11.50
CA THR A 98 -11.66 17.35 11.73
C THR A 98 -11.85 16.48 10.49
N SER A 99 -11.39 16.93 9.31
CA SER A 99 -11.54 16.23 8.03
C SER A 99 -10.50 16.71 7.00
N PHE A 100 -10.01 15.82 6.15
CA PHE A 100 -9.09 16.16 5.05
C PHE A 100 -9.77 16.99 3.95
N THR A 101 -8.98 17.71 3.15
CA THR A 101 -9.49 18.56 2.07
C THR A 101 -8.69 18.34 0.82
N ALA A 102 -9.39 17.97 -0.26
CA ALA A 102 -8.78 17.79 -1.57
C ALA A 102 -8.31 19.13 -2.14
N GLU A 103 -7.10 19.15 -2.71
CA GLU A 103 -6.59 20.28 -3.50
C GLU A 103 -6.91 20.02 -4.98
N LYS A 104 -7.36 21.04 -5.72
CA LYS A 104 -7.90 20.90 -7.07
C LYS A 104 -6.98 21.50 -8.12
#